data_AF-A0AAV1KM20-F1
#
_entry.id   AF-A0AAV1KM20-F1
#
_cell.length_a   1.000
_cell.length_b   1.000
_cell.length_c   1.000
_cell.angle_alpha   90.00
_cell.angle_beta   90.00
_cell.angle_gamma   90.00
#
_symmetry.space_group_name_H-M   'P 1'
#
loop_
_entity.id
_entity.type
_entity.pdbx_description
1 polymer ?
#
loop_
_entity_poly.entity_id
_entity_poly.type
_entity_poly.pdbx_seq_one_letter_code
_entity_poly.pdbx_strand_id
1 'polypeptide(L)'
;MKIKDKPLSELSDPKWICDLAFLVDLTGYLNDLNFKLQKQGQLVNDLYSHLKAFQIKLRLWESQMLSGNSYHFNTLSAYENILYAQYAEELKLLSDQFSNRFIDFKNMEDCSSLFATPPKYNVQNAPIHLQMELIKKTHS
;
A
#
# COMPACT_ATOMS: atom_id res chain seq x y z
N MET A 1 -40.31 -1.90 11.94
CA MET A 1 -39.39 -1.08 11.11
C MET A 1 -39.69 -1.39 9.65
N LYS A 2 -40.44 -0.53 8.95
CA LYS A 2 -40.73 -0.70 7.52
C LYS A 2 -39.71 0.12 6.74
N ILE A 3 -38.63 -0.52 6.30
CA ILE A 3 -37.80 0.01 5.22
C ILE A 3 -38.35 -0.65 3.96
N LYS A 4 -39.46 -0.11 3.45
CA LYS A 4 -40.03 -0.52 2.16
C LYS A 4 -40.25 0.74 1.34
N ASP A 5 -39.60 0.75 0.18
CA ASP A 5 -40.01 1.48 -1.02
C ASP A 5 -39.78 3.00 -1.06
N LYS A 6 -38.60 3.48 -0.65
CA LYS A 6 -38.01 4.64 -1.34
C LYS A 6 -37.05 4.10 -2.39
N PRO A 7 -37.25 4.35 -3.69
CA PRO A 7 -36.23 4.05 -4.68
C PRO A 7 -34.96 4.80 -4.26
N LEU A 8 -33.87 4.06 -4.06
CA LEU A 8 -32.54 4.65 -3.88
C LEU A 8 -32.19 5.29 -5.22
N SER A 9 -32.43 6.59 -5.35
CA SER A 9 -32.15 7.37 -6.56
C SER A 9 -30.70 7.22 -7.03
N GLU A 10 -29.80 6.94 -6.10
CA GLU A 10 -28.37 6.72 -6.29
C GLU A 10 -28.07 5.42 -7.03
N LEU A 11 -28.90 4.37 -6.89
CA LEU A 11 -28.78 3.11 -7.64
C LEU A 11 -29.19 3.25 -9.11
N SER A 12 -29.66 4.43 -9.52
CA SER A 12 -29.94 4.77 -10.91
C SER A 12 -28.85 5.66 -11.52
N ASP A 13 -27.88 6.14 -10.73
CA ASP A 13 -26.77 6.97 -11.20
C ASP A 13 -25.57 6.08 -11.56
N PRO A 14 -25.20 5.98 -12.86
CA PRO A 14 -24.08 5.16 -13.29
C PRO A 14 -22.75 5.56 -12.64
N LYS A 15 -22.54 6.84 -12.37
CA LYS A 15 -21.32 7.32 -11.72
C LYS A 15 -21.25 6.82 -10.29
N TRP A 16 -22.36 6.97 -9.55
CA TRP A 16 -22.44 6.52 -8.16
C TRP A 16 -22.18 5.02 -8.04
N ILE A 17 -22.73 4.22 -8.96
CA ILE A 17 -22.51 2.77 -9.00
C ILE A 17 -21.03 2.44 -9.24
N CYS A 18 -20.36 3.11 -10.19
CA CYS A 18 -18.93 2.94 -10.42
C CYS A 18 -18.10 3.33 -9.19
N ASP A 19 -18.43 4.44 -8.52
CA ASP A 19 -17.74 4.87 -7.30
C ASP A 19 -17.90 3.81 -6.19
N LEU A 20 -19.11 3.26 -6.01
CA LEU A 20 -19.34 2.17 -5.06
C LEU A 20 -18.57 0.90 -5.44
N ALA A 21 -18.60 0.50 -6.71
CA ALA A 21 -17.91 -0.70 -7.19
C ALA A 21 -16.39 -0.61 -6.98
N PHE A 22 -15.80 0.56 -7.28
CA PHE A 22 -14.40 0.84 -6.97
C PHE A 22 -14.09 0.71 -5.47
N LEU A 23 -14.94 1.28 -4.62
CA LEU A 23 -14.77 1.20 -3.17
C LEU A 23 -14.90 -0.24 -2.64
N VAL A 24 -15.81 -1.05 -3.19
CA VAL A 24 -15.95 -2.46 -2.83
C VAL A 24 -14.63 -3.22 -3.10
N ASP A 25 -14.06 -3.07 -4.30
CA ASP A 25 -12.80 -3.72 -4.64
C ASP A 25 -11.64 -3.19 -3.76
N LEU A 26 -11.52 -1.87 -3.61
CA LEU A 26 -10.45 -1.25 -2.83
C LEU A 26 -10.50 -1.63 -1.35
N THR A 27 -11.68 -1.64 -0.75
CA THR A 27 -11.85 -2.04 0.66
C THR A 27 -11.57 -3.53 0.86
N GLY A 28 -11.88 -4.39 -0.13
CA GLY A 28 -11.43 -5.79 -0.15
C GLY A 28 -9.92 -5.90 -0.03
N TYR A 29 -9.18 -5.14 -0.85
CA TYR A 29 -7.71 -5.12 -0.80
C TYR A 29 -7.13 -4.58 0.51
N LEU A 30 -7.76 -3.55 1.09
CA LEU A 30 -7.37 -3.01 2.38
C LEU A 30 -7.63 -4.01 3.51
N ASN A 31 -8.72 -4.75 3.46
CA ASN A 31 -9.03 -5.81 4.42
C ASN A 31 -7.99 -6.94 4.35
N ASP A 32 -7.64 -7.39 3.14
CA ASP A 32 -6.59 -8.40 2.93
C ASP A 32 -5.24 -7.96 3.52
N LEU A 33 -4.87 -6.70 3.32
CA LEU A 33 -3.66 -6.15 3.93
C LEU A 33 -3.80 -6.13 5.45
N ASN A 34 -4.92 -5.65 5.98
CA ASN A 34 -5.16 -5.58 7.42
C ASN A 34 -5.07 -6.96 8.08
N PHE A 35 -5.64 -8.01 7.48
CA PHE A 35 -5.49 -9.39 7.95
C PHE A 35 -4.04 -9.85 7.98
N LYS A 36 -3.25 -9.49 6.95
CA LYS A 36 -1.81 -9.80 6.91
C LYS A 36 -1.01 -9.05 7.96
N LEU A 37 -1.43 -7.84 8.36
CA LEU A 37 -0.72 -7.04 9.37
C LEU A 37 -1.10 -7.44 10.81
N GLN A 38 -2.29 -8.01 11.01
CA GLN A 38 -2.78 -8.44 12.33
C GLN A 38 -2.37 -9.88 12.69
N LYS A 39 -1.67 -10.58 11.80
CA LYS A 39 -1.27 -11.97 12.04
C LYS A 39 -0.21 -12.03 13.16
N GLN A 40 -0.44 -12.89 14.14
CA GLN A 40 0.50 -13.05 15.26
C GLN A 40 1.80 -13.74 14.84
N GLY A 41 2.89 -13.42 15.53
CA GLY A 41 4.21 -14.04 15.32
C GLY A 41 5.00 -13.50 14.13
N GLN A 42 4.60 -12.36 13.55
CA GLN A 42 5.33 -11.72 12.46
C GLN A 42 6.50 -10.88 12.98
N LEU A 43 7.61 -10.90 12.25
CA LEU A 43 8.72 -9.99 12.46
C LEU A 43 8.39 -8.62 11.86
N VAL A 44 9.07 -7.57 12.34
CA VAL A 44 8.95 -6.20 11.81
C VAL A 44 9.22 -6.17 10.30
N ASN A 45 10.18 -6.97 9.82
CA ASN A 45 10.49 -7.09 8.40
C ASN A 45 9.36 -7.72 7.58
N ASP A 46 8.59 -8.64 8.16
CA ASP A 46 7.44 -9.26 7.49
C ASP A 46 6.33 -8.24 7.31
N LEU A 47 6.02 -7.48 8.38
CA LEU A 47 5.05 -6.39 8.34
C LEU A 47 5.41 -5.36 7.28
N TYR A 48 6.69 -4.94 7.24
CA TYR A 48 7.17 -4.00 6.25
C TYR A 48 7.08 -4.55 4.82
N SER A 49 7.42 -5.83 4.62
CA SER A 49 7.32 -6.48 3.32
C SER A 49 5.88 -6.50 2.79
N HIS A 50 4.89 -6.71 3.67
CA HIS A 50 3.47 -6.61 3.31
C HIS A 50 3.06 -5.20 2.88
N LEU A 51 3.51 -4.17 3.61
CA LEU A 51 3.26 -2.77 3.27
C LEU A 51 3.89 -2.40 1.93
N LYS A 52 5.17 -2.75 1.72
CA LYS A 52 5.92 -2.48 0.48
C LYS A 52 5.28 -3.15 -0.73
N ALA A 53 4.88 -4.42 -0.58
CA ALA A 53 4.15 -5.13 -1.63
C ALA A 53 2.80 -4.45 -1.96
N PHE A 54 2.09 -3.95 -0.96
CA PHE A 54 0.83 -3.22 -1.18
C PHE A 54 1.05 -1.90 -1.91
N GLN A 55 2.07 -1.12 -1.55
CA GLN A 55 2.43 0.11 -2.27
C GLN A 55 2.78 -0.15 -3.74
N ILE A 56 3.49 -1.24 -4.05
CA ILE A 56 3.77 -1.64 -5.43
C ILE A 56 2.47 -1.95 -6.18
N LYS A 57 1.51 -2.63 -5.53
CA LYS A 57 0.19 -2.88 -6.12
C LYS A 57 -0.57 -1.58 -6.41
N LEU A 58 -0.59 -0.63 -5.48
CA LEU A 58 -1.25 0.66 -5.69
C LEU A 58 -0.71 1.39 -6.94
N ARG A 59 0.62 1.44 -7.10
CA ARG A 59 1.25 2.04 -8.29
C ARG A 59 0.94 1.28 -9.58
N LEU A 60 0.90 -0.04 -9.53
CA LEU A 60 0.51 -0.87 -10.67
C LEU A 60 -0.94 -0.56 -11.08
N TRP A 61 -1.85 -0.55 -10.11
CA TRP A 61 -3.27 -0.26 -10.34
C TRP A 61 -3.50 1.16 -10.82
N GLU A 62 -2.78 2.15 -10.29
CA GLU A 62 -2.79 3.53 -10.79
C GLU A 62 -2.44 3.56 -12.29
N SER A 63 -1.32 2.94 -12.68
CA SER A 63 -0.89 2.87 -14.08
C SER A 63 -1.89 2.13 -14.97
N GLN A 64 -2.51 1.06 -14.46
CA GLN A 64 -3.51 0.30 -15.20
C GLN A 64 -4.79 1.12 -15.39
N MET A 65 -5.26 1.82 -14.35
CA MET A 65 -6.39 2.73 -14.43
C MET A 65 -6.12 3.82 -15.48
N LEU A 66 -4.95 4.48 -15.46
CA LEU A 66 -4.58 5.47 -16.48
C LEU A 66 -4.58 4.93 -17.92
N SER A 67 -4.39 3.62 -18.09
CA SER A 67 -4.47 2.93 -19.39
C SER A 67 -5.86 2.39 -19.74
N GLY A 68 -6.89 2.70 -18.93
CA GLY A 68 -8.25 2.19 -19.13
C GLY A 68 -8.43 0.71 -18.77
N ASN A 69 -7.58 0.17 -17.89
CA ASN A 69 -7.58 -1.23 -17.51
C ASN A 69 -8.01 -1.41 -16.05
N SER A 70 -9.21 -1.97 -15.85
CA SER A 70 -9.80 -2.31 -14.55
C SER A 70 -9.73 -3.81 -14.22
N TYR A 71 -8.84 -4.59 -14.85
CA TYR A 71 -8.79 -6.06 -14.71
C TYR A 71 -8.71 -6.57 -13.26
N HIS A 72 -8.05 -5.84 -12.36
CA HIS A 72 -7.98 -6.20 -10.93
C HIS A 72 -9.12 -5.61 -10.10
N PHE A 73 -10.05 -4.87 -10.68
CA PHE A 73 -11.20 -4.32 -9.99
C PHE A 73 -12.44 -5.03 -10.53
N ASN A 74 -12.62 -6.28 -10.12
CA ASN A 74 -13.64 -7.18 -10.67
C ASN A 74 -15.03 -6.58 -10.57
N THR A 75 -15.36 -5.95 -9.43
CA THR A 75 -16.67 -5.32 -9.22
C THR A 75 -16.83 -4.11 -10.14
N LEU A 76 -15.80 -3.26 -10.26
CA LEU A 76 -15.82 -2.11 -11.16
C LEU A 76 -15.88 -2.52 -12.64
N SER A 77 -15.17 -3.57 -13.03
CA SER A 77 -15.04 -4.04 -14.42
C SER A 77 -16.37 -4.52 -15.03
N ALA A 78 -17.39 -4.76 -14.20
CA ALA A 78 -18.73 -5.11 -14.62
C ALA A 78 -19.52 -3.92 -15.20
N TYR A 79 -19.00 -2.69 -15.09
CA TYR A 79 -19.69 -1.46 -15.49
C TYR A 79 -19.01 -0.75 -16.66
N GLU A 80 -19.81 -0.04 -17.44
CA GLU A 80 -19.36 0.81 -18.55
C GLU A 80 -19.14 2.26 -18.08
N ASN A 81 -18.47 3.09 -18.90
CA ASN A 81 -18.21 4.52 -18.62
C ASN A 81 -17.41 4.79 -17.33
N ILE A 82 -16.47 3.90 -17.00
CA ILE A 82 -15.57 4.05 -15.86
C ILE A 82 -14.73 5.33 -16.00
N LEU A 83 -14.76 6.18 -14.96
CA LEU A 83 -13.94 7.39 -14.85
C LEU A 83 -12.51 7.04 -14.41
N TYR A 84 -11.79 6.33 -15.27
CA TYR A 84 -10.46 5.78 -15.01
C TYR A 84 -9.45 6.77 -14.40
N ALA A 85 -9.41 8.01 -14.91
CA ALA A 85 -8.51 9.04 -14.40
C ALA A 85 -8.81 9.42 -12.94
N GLN A 86 -10.08 9.47 -12.55
CA GLN A 86 -10.49 9.76 -11.17
C GLN A 86 -9.98 8.66 -10.22
N TYR A 87 -10.18 7.40 -10.57
CA TYR A 87 -9.74 6.28 -9.73
C TYR A 87 -8.22 6.14 -9.66
N ALA A 88 -7.50 6.49 -10.74
CA ALA A 88 -6.04 6.58 -10.69
C ALA A 88 -5.56 7.64 -9.68
N GLU A 89 -6.20 8.81 -9.64
CA GLU A 89 -5.88 9.87 -8.69
C GLU A 89 -6.11 9.43 -7.23
N GLU A 90 -7.22 8.73 -6.96
CA GLU A 90 -7.50 8.16 -5.64
C GLU A 90 -6.45 7.11 -5.22
N LEU A 91 -6.03 6.23 -6.14
CA LEU A 91 -4.98 5.24 -5.88
C LEU A 91 -3.63 5.88 -5.59
N LYS A 92 -3.29 6.95 -6.32
CA LYS A 92 -2.08 7.75 -6.08
C LYS A 92 -2.12 8.41 -4.71
N LEU A 93 -3.23 9.09 -4.37
CA LEU A 93 -3.43 9.72 -3.07
C LEU A 93 -3.28 8.70 -1.94
N LEU A 94 -3.88 7.52 -2.09
CA LEU A 94 -3.75 6.44 -1.11
C LEU A 94 -2.30 5.97 -0.98
N SER A 95 -1.58 5.79 -2.10
CA SER A 95 -0.16 5.42 -2.09
C SER A 95 0.70 6.45 -1.34
N ASP A 96 0.44 7.74 -1.54
CA ASP A 96 1.15 8.82 -0.85
C ASP A 96 0.83 8.82 0.66
N GLN A 97 -0.43 8.61 1.04
CA GLN A 97 -0.83 8.47 2.45
C GLN A 97 -0.14 7.28 3.12
N PHE A 98 -0.04 6.13 2.45
CA PHE A 98 0.72 4.98 2.95
C PHE A 98 2.20 5.31 3.12
N SER A 99 2.80 5.96 2.14
CA SER A 99 4.22 6.35 2.17
C SER A 99 4.53 7.27 3.35
N ASN A 100 3.66 8.24 3.60
CA ASN A 100 3.80 9.18 4.72
C ASN A 100 3.56 8.49 6.07
N ARG A 101 2.54 7.64 6.17
CA ARG A 101 2.20 6.95 7.42
C ARG A 101 3.28 5.97 7.88
N PHE A 102 3.99 5.34 6.94
CA PHE A 102 4.97 4.28 7.23
C PHE A 102 6.42 4.72 6.96
N ILE A 103 6.68 6.03 7.03
CA ILE A 103 8.01 6.60 6.77
C ILE A 103 9.10 6.03 7.70
N ASP A 104 8.75 5.72 8.95
CA ASP A 104 9.69 5.17 9.93
C ASP A 104 10.23 3.80 9.54
N PHE A 105 9.42 2.97 8.86
CA PHE A 105 9.90 1.67 8.40
C PHE A 105 10.95 1.80 7.28
N LYS A 106 10.86 2.86 6.47
CA LYS A 106 11.89 3.17 5.48
C LYS A 106 13.21 3.54 6.16
N ASN A 107 13.14 4.38 7.19
CA ASN A 107 14.31 4.74 8.00
C ASN A 107 14.91 3.51 8.71
N MET A 108 14.07 2.54 9.08
CA MET A 108 14.51 1.28 9.68
C MET A 108 15.18 0.34 8.68
N GLU A 109 14.75 0.31 7.40
CA GLU A 109 15.41 -0.40 6.30
C GLU A 109 16.81 0.19 6.04
N ASP A 110 16.93 1.52 6.03
CA ASP A 110 18.22 2.21 5.87
C ASP A 110 19.19 1.86 7.01
N CYS A 111 18.72 1.86 8.26
CA CYS A 111 19.50 1.39 9.40
C CYS A 111 19.81 -0.12 9.34
N SER A 112 18.87 -0.96 8.88
CA SER A 112 19.09 -2.40 8.78
C SER A 112 20.14 -2.74 7.73
N SER A 113 20.18 -2.04 6.59
CA SER A 113 21.20 -2.22 5.55
C SER A 113 22.63 -1.94 6.07
N LEU A 114 22.76 -0.97 6.97
CA LEU A 114 24.00 -0.63 7.68
C LEU A 114 24.48 -1.79 8.57
N PHE A 115 23.58 -2.58 9.13
CA PHE A 115 23.92 -3.75 9.98
C PHE A 115 23.95 -5.09 9.22
N ALA A 116 23.25 -5.22 8.09
CA ALA A 116 23.18 -6.46 7.31
C ALA A 116 24.39 -6.63 6.38
N THR A 117 25.10 -5.55 6.06
CA THR A 117 26.36 -5.60 5.31
C THR A 117 27.51 -4.83 5.98
N PRO A 118 27.95 -5.25 7.19
CA PRO A 118 29.05 -4.60 7.91
C PRO A 118 30.34 -4.42 7.08
N PRO A 119 30.78 -5.37 6.23
CA PRO A 119 32.03 -5.18 5.47
C PRO A 119 31.90 -4.24 4.28
N LYS A 120 30.69 -3.82 3.87
CA LYS A 120 30.48 -2.91 2.72
C LYS A 120 30.17 -1.48 3.13
N TYR A 121 29.83 -1.24 4.40
CA TYR A 121 29.50 0.09 4.89
C TYR A 121 30.78 0.81 5.34
N ASN A 122 31.05 2.01 4.79
CA ASN A 122 32.19 2.80 5.23
C ASN A 122 31.94 3.26 6.68
N VAL A 123 32.67 2.67 7.63
CA VAL A 123 32.55 2.95 9.06
C VAL A 123 32.71 4.44 9.37
N GLN A 124 33.50 5.17 8.58
CA GLN A 124 33.70 6.62 8.79
C GLN A 124 32.46 7.46 8.44
N ASN A 125 31.54 6.93 7.61
CA ASN A 125 30.31 7.61 7.22
C ASN A 125 29.13 7.28 8.15
N ALA A 126 29.30 6.36 9.11
CA ALA A 126 28.27 6.01 10.07
C ALA A 126 28.16 7.05 11.21
N PRO A 127 26.98 7.19 11.85
CA PRO A 127 26.83 7.98 13.07
C PRO A 127 27.89 7.58 14.13
N ILE A 128 28.52 8.57 14.77
CA ILE A 128 29.73 8.36 15.60
C ILE A 128 29.51 7.33 16.72
N HIS A 129 28.30 7.25 17.27
CA HIS A 129 27.93 6.32 18.34
C HIS A 129 27.78 4.85 17.88
N LEU A 130 27.72 4.60 16.56
CA LEU A 130 27.56 3.26 15.98
C LEU A 130 28.86 2.71 15.36
N GLN A 131 29.89 3.55 15.17
CA GLN A 131 31.12 3.16 14.48
C GLN A 131 31.84 1.98 15.16
N MET A 132 31.94 1.99 16.48
CA MET A 132 32.60 0.92 17.24
C MET A 132 31.83 -0.40 17.23
N GLU A 133 30.49 -0.34 17.21
CA GLU A 133 29.63 -1.53 17.11
C GLU A 133 29.69 -2.15 15.71
N LEU A 134 29.84 -1.33 14.67
CA LEU A 134 30.07 -1.82 13.31
C LEU A 134 31.39 -2.58 13.21
N ILE A 135 32.50 -2.04 13.71
CA ILE A 135 33.82 -2.70 13.70
C ILE A 135 33.76 -4.08 14.37
N LYS A 136 33.12 -4.20 15.53
CA LYS A 136 32.96 -5.48 16.23
C LYS A 136 32.23 -6.51 15.38
N LYS A 137 31.17 -6.10 14.66
CA LYS A 137 30.37 -6.99 13.82
C LYS A 137 31.04 -7.34 12.48
N THR A 138 32.00 -6.55 12.01
CA THR A 138 32.75 -6.84 10.76
C THR A 138 33.86 -7.87 10.95
N HIS A 139 34.34 -8.08 12.18
CA HIS A 139 35.49 -8.95 12.51
C HIS A 139 35.15 -10.17 13.38
N SER A 140 33.87 -10.44 13.63
CA SER A 140 33.38 -11.67 14.28
C SER A 140 32.92 -12.70 13.26
#